data_AF-A0A428I4W6-F1
#
_entry.id   AF-A0A428I4W6-F1
#
_cell.length_a   1.000
_cell.length_b   1.000
_cell.length_c   1.000
_cell.angle_alpha   90.00
_cell.angle_beta   90.00
_cell.angle_gamma   90.00
#
_symmetry.space_group_name_H-M   'P 1'
#
loop_
_entity.id
_entity.type
_entity.pdbx_description
1 polymer ?
#
loop_
_entity_poly.entity_id
_entity_poly.type
_entity_poly.pdbx_seq_one_letter_code
_entity_poly.pdbx_strand_id
1 'polypeptide(L)' 'MKKNILKSKGITELSKMKDTDLEQALHNNFSEEELASHFSIRGYKLTPKGEQILKQYQEIIDRHPKKNL' A
#
# COMPACT_ATOMS: atom_id res chain seq x y z
N MET A 1 -14.92 -1.03 -2.43
CA MET A 1 -14.23 0.00 -1.63
C MET A 1 -13.44 0.98 -2.48
N LYS A 2 -12.50 0.51 -3.34
CA LYS A 2 -11.71 1.35 -4.28
C LYS A 2 -12.54 2.37 -5.06
N LYS A 3 -13.65 1.93 -5.67
CA LYS A 3 -14.58 2.82 -6.40
C LYS A 3 -15.20 3.92 -5.52
N ASN A 4 -15.44 3.67 -4.23
CA ASN A 4 -16.06 4.68 -3.36
C ASN A 4 -15.07 5.78 -2.98
N ILE A 5 -13.80 5.42 -2.76
CA ILE A 5 -12.70 6.37 -2.52
C ILE A 5 -12.49 7.24 -3.77
N LEU A 6 -12.46 6.64 -4.96
CA LEU A 6 -12.35 7.39 -6.22
C LEU A 6 -13.56 8.31 -6.45
N LYS A 7 -14.78 7.87 -6.07
CA LYS A 7 -16.00 8.70 -6.14
C LYS A 7 -15.96 9.89 -5.18
N SER A 8 -15.41 9.75 -3.97
CA SER A 8 -15.32 10.89 -3.03
C SER A 8 -14.42 12.01 -3.55
N LYS A 9 -13.53 11.71 -4.52
CA LYS A 9 -12.69 12.70 -5.21
C LYS A 9 -13.27 13.17 -6.55
N GLY A 10 -14.48 12.73 -6.90
CA GLY A 10 -15.20 13.15 -8.12
C GLY A 10 -14.84 12.39 -9.39
N ILE A 11 -14.15 11.25 -9.31
CA ILE A 11 -13.79 10.44 -10.49
C ILE A 11 -15.02 9.69 -11.01
N THR A 12 -15.35 9.90 -12.29
CA THR A 12 -16.49 9.30 -12.98
C THR A 12 -16.07 8.10 -13.84
N GLU A 13 -17.00 7.42 -14.50
CA GLU A 13 -16.74 6.27 -15.41
C GLU A 13 -16.13 5.00 -14.76
N LEU A 14 -16.14 4.90 -13.43
CA LEU A 14 -15.57 3.77 -12.66
C LEU A 14 -16.25 2.40 -12.91
N SER A 15 -17.40 2.36 -13.57
CA SER A 15 -18.09 1.11 -13.92
C SER A 15 -17.39 0.33 -15.03
N LYS A 16 -16.66 1.02 -15.92
CA LYS A 16 -15.95 0.42 -17.07
C LYS A 16 -14.51 0.01 -16.75
N MET A 17 -13.93 0.51 -15.66
CA MET A 17 -12.56 0.24 -15.26
C MET A 17 -12.38 -1.18 -14.71
N LYS A 18 -11.30 -1.84 -15.13
CA LYS A 18 -10.85 -3.12 -14.53
C LYS A 18 -10.20 -2.86 -13.17
N ASP A 19 -9.99 -3.91 -12.38
CA ASP A 19 -9.40 -3.75 -11.05
C ASP A 19 -7.98 -3.15 -11.10
N THR A 20 -7.20 -3.48 -12.13
CA THR A 20 -5.88 -2.90 -12.40
C THR A 20 -5.96 -1.39 -12.66
N ASP A 21 -6.95 -0.95 -13.44
CA ASP A 21 -7.15 0.46 -13.76
C ASP A 21 -7.59 1.25 -12.51
N LEU A 22 -8.38 0.62 -11.63
CA LEU A 22 -8.79 1.21 -10.35
C LEU A 22 -7.61 1.38 -9.40
N GLU A 23 -6.68 0.42 -9.34
CA GLU A 23 -5.44 0.57 -8.55
C GLU A 23 -4.57 1.69 -9.10
N GLN A 24 -4.37 1.72 -10.42
CA GLN A 24 -3.60 2.78 -11.06
C GLN A 24 -4.24 4.16 -10.82
N ALA A 25 -5.57 4.26 -10.90
CA ALA A 25 -6.29 5.49 -10.61
C ALA A 25 -6.12 5.94 -9.16
N LEU A 26 -6.10 5.00 -8.20
CA LEU A 26 -5.82 5.32 -6.80
C LEU A 26 -4.39 5.84 -6.63
N HIS A 27 -3.39 5.16 -7.22
CA HIS A 27 -1.99 5.60 -7.16
C HIS A 27 -1.75 6.97 -7.79
N ASN A 28 -2.44 7.29 -8.89
CA ASN A 28 -2.22 8.54 -9.62
C ASN A 28 -2.96 9.73 -9.00
N ASN A 29 -4.09 9.50 -8.31
CA ASN A 29 -4.97 10.58 -7.85
C ASN A 29 -4.94 10.79 -6.34
N PHE A 30 -4.34 9.90 -5.55
CA PHE A 30 -4.32 10.03 -4.09
C PHE A 30 -2.90 10.03 -3.56
N SER A 31 -2.64 10.95 -2.63
CA SER A 31 -1.43 10.87 -1.81
C SER A 31 -1.59 9.81 -0.72
N GLU A 32 -0.46 9.42 -0.13
CA GLU A 32 -0.48 8.46 0.97
C GLU A 32 -1.29 8.96 2.18
N GLU A 33 -1.25 10.27 2.43
CA GLU A 33 -1.97 10.91 3.53
C GLU A 33 -3.49 10.91 3.32
N GLU A 34 -3.94 11.22 2.10
CA GLU A 34 -5.36 11.21 1.76
C GLU A 34 -5.95 9.80 1.84
N LEU A 35 -5.20 8.79 1.36
CA LEU A 35 -5.66 7.42 1.44
C LEU A 35 -5.77 6.94 2.89
N ALA A 36 -4.86 7.37 3.77
CA ALA A 36 -4.85 6.96 5.17
C ALA A 36 -6.13 7.35 5.92
N SER A 37 -6.78 8.47 5.55
CA SER A 37 -8.06 8.90 6.14
C SER A 37 -9.20 7.89 5.92
N HIS A 38 -9.12 7.09 4.86
CA HIS A 38 -10.13 6.09 4.53
C HIS A 38 -9.97 4.76 5.28
N PHE A 39 -8.90 4.57 6.06
CA PHE A 39 -8.63 3.33 6.78
C PHE A 39 -8.33 3.61 8.26
N SER A 40 -8.96 2.86 9.17
CA SER A 40 -8.64 2.97 10.60
C SER A 40 -7.24 2.45 10.94
N ILE A 41 -6.80 1.38 10.25
CA ILE A 41 -5.43 0.86 10.31
C ILE A 41 -5.03 0.51 8.88
N ARG A 42 -4.10 1.29 8.32
CA ARG A 42 -3.60 1.07 6.96
C ARG A 42 -2.56 -0.05 6.87
N GLY A 43 -1.75 -0.20 7.91
CA GLY A 43 -0.69 -1.19 7.98
C GLY A 43 0.31 -0.89 9.09
N TYR A 44 1.27 -1.78 9.25
CA TYR A 44 2.37 -1.61 10.18
C TYR A 44 3.59 -1.09 9.41
N LYS A 45 4.25 -0.08 9.98
CA LYS A 45 5.54 0.43 9.47
C LYS A 45 6.62 0.14 10.50
N LEU A 46 7.81 -0.23 10.05
CA LEU A 46 8.96 -0.34 10.93
C LEU A 46 9.30 1.03 11.52
N THR A 47 9.64 1.05 12.80
CA THR A 47 10.23 2.24 13.43
C THR A 47 11.67 2.40 12.93
N PRO A 48 12.28 3.61 13.02
CA PRO A 48 13.68 3.80 12.63
C PRO A 48 14.63 2.84 13.33
N LYS A 49 14.36 2.52 14.62
CA LYS A 49 15.10 1.50 15.37
C LYS A 49 14.91 0.10 14.76
N GLY A 50 13.69 -0.24 14.37
CA GLY A 50 13.39 -1.51 13.69
C GLY A 50 14.13 -1.64 12.35
N GLU A 51 14.22 -0.56 11.56
CA GLU A 51 14.95 -0.56 10.30
C GLU A 51 16.46 -0.77 10.50
N GLN A 52 17.05 -0.16 11.53
CA GLN A 52 18.47 -0.36 11.87
C GLN A 52 18.75 -1.81 12.31
N ILE A 53 17.90 -2.36 13.18
CA ILE A 53 18.03 -3.76 13.63
C ILE A 53 17.89 -4.72 12.46
N LEU A 54 16.93 -4.48 11.55
CA LEU A 54 16.74 -5.32 10.37
C LEU A 54 18.02 -5.38 9.51
N LYS A 55 18.66 -4.22 9.28
CA LYS A 55 19.94 -4.14 8.55
C LYS A 55 21.09 -4.82 9.28
N GLN A 56 21.17 -4.63 10.60
CA GLN A 56 22.25 -5.19 11.42
C GLN A 56 22.19 -6.72 11.47
N TYR A 57 21.00 -7.31 11.48
CA TYR A 57 20.79 -8.75 11.61
C TYR A 57 20.26 -9.40 10.31
N GLN A 58 20.66 -8.86 9.16
CA GLN A 58 20.27 -9.36 7.85
C GLN A 58 20.61 -10.86 7.67
N GLU A 59 21.72 -11.31 8.29
CA GLU A 59 22.16 -12.70 8.28
C GLU A 59 21.10 -13.69 8.82
N ILE A 60 20.26 -13.26 9.78
CA ILE A 60 19.21 -14.11 10.36
C ILE A 60 18.11 -14.36 9.32
N ILE A 61 17.82 -13.34 8.52
CA ILE A 61 16.84 -13.42 7.42
C ILE A 61 17.38 -14.31 6.31
N ASP A 62 18.66 -14.19 5.98
CA ASP A 62 19.29 -14.99 4.92
C ASP A 62 19.41 -16.48 5.27
N ARG A 63 19.52 -16.83 6.56
CA ARG A 63 19.47 -18.23 7.02
C ARG A 63 18.09 -18.86 6.84
N HIS A 64 17.02 -18.06 6.74
CA HIS A 64 15.68 -18.60 6.59
C HIS A 64 15.41 -18.96 5.13
N PRO A 65 14.85 -20.15 4.85
CA PRO A 65 14.57 -20.57 3.48
C PRO A 65 13.62 -19.57 2.81
N LYS A 66 14.11 -18.93 1.74
CA LYS A 66 13.33 -17.99 0.95
C LYS A 66 12.41 -18.79 0.04
N LYS A 67 11.14 -18.38 -0.06
CA LYS A 67 10.26 -18.91 -1.10
C LYS A 67 10.83 -18.50 -2.46
N ASN A 68 11.04 -19.47 -3.34
CA ASN A 68 11.28 -19.19 -4.75
C ASN A 68 9.98 -18.60 -5.31
N LEU A 69 10.02 -17.33 -5.71
CA LEU A 69 8.90 -16.63 -6.35
C LEU A 69 9.03 -16.73 -7.87
#